data_AF-A0A2K8DNY7-F1
#
_entry.id   AF-A0A2K8DNY7-F1
#
_cell.length_a   1.000
_cell.length_b   1.000
_cell.length_c   1.000
_cell.angle_alpha   90.00
_cell.angle_beta   90.00
_cell.angle_gamma   90.00
#
_symmetry.space_group_name_H-M   'P 1'
#
loop_
_entity.id
_entity.type
_entity.pdbx_description
1 polymer ?
#
loop_
_entity_poly.entity_id
_entity_poly.type
_entity_poly.pdbx_seq_one_letter_code
_entity_poly.pdbx_strand_id
1 'polypeptide(L)'
;RTLCNLYALSEMDSCMGDFVISKALPVGGGLADKILEEMKRLCRELRPNAVSLVDAWQFPDYLLNSALGRYDGRVYEALMDSVRHEPNNTSDVHESYYRSLQYILHPERKQQQGAGMPLRSRL
;
A
#
# COMPACT_ATOMS: atom_id res chain seq x y z
N ARG A 1 -14.93 24.32 4.02
CA ARG A 1 -15.97 23.81 4.95
C ARG A 1 -16.26 22.33 4.72
N THR A 2 -16.38 21.86 3.47
CA THR A 2 -16.64 20.44 3.10
C THR A 2 -15.71 19.43 3.80
N LEU A 3 -14.39 19.67 3.80
CA LEU A 3 -13.42 18.80 4.49
C LEU A 3 -13.66 18.73 6.00
N CYS A 4 -13.87 19.87 6.66
CA CYS A 4 -14.14 19.92 8.11
C CYS A 4 -15.43 19.18 8.48
N ASN A 5 -16.48 19.32 7.65
CA ASN A 5 -17.75 18.63 7.85
C ASN A 5 -17.59 17.12 7.67
N LEU A 6 -16.85 16.69 6.64
CA LEU A 6 -16.56 15.27 6.39
C LEU A 6 -15.78 14.67 7.57
N TYR A 7 -14.77 15.38 8.07
CA TYR A 7 -14.00 14.97 9.25
C TYR A 7 -14.88 14.87 10.51
N ALA A 8 -15.70 15.88 10.78
CA ALA A 8 -16.61 15.83 11.93
C ALA A 8 -17.57 14.63 11.86
N LEU A 9 -18.13 14.35 10.68
CA LEU A 9 -19.01 13.19 10.49
C LEU A 9 -18.26 11.86 10.59
N SER A 10 -17.02 11.75 10.11
CA SER A 10 -16.22 10.52 10.26
C SER A 10 -15.86 10.24 11.71
N GLU A 11 -15.56 11.27 12.49
CA GLU A 11 -15.33 11.13 13.93
C GLU A 11 -16.61 10.74 14.67
N MET A 12 -17.76 11.34 14.29
CA MET A 12 -19.06 10.94 14.85
C MET A 12 -19.42 9.49 14.54
N ASP A 13 -19.11 9.00 13.34
CA ASP A 13 -19.30 7.59 12.96
C ASP A 13 -18.37 6.66 13.75
N SER A 14 -17.09 7.03 13.87
CA SER A 14 -16.07 6.24 14.58
C SER A 14 -16.33 6.15 16.09
N CYS A 15 -16.83 7.22 16.70
CA CYS A 15 -17.08 7.33 18.14
C CYS A 15 -18.58 7.33 18.48
N MET A 16 -19.44 6.76 17.62
CA MET A 16 -20.91 6.86 17.75
C MET A 16 -21.45 6.42 19.12
N GLY A 17 -20.79 5.46 19.77
CA GLY A 17 -21.14 5.01 21.12
C GLY A 17 -21.11 6.12 22.17
N ASP A 18 -20.08 6.97 22.19
CA ASP A 18 -19.95 8.05 23.17
C ASP A 18 -21.03 9.11 22.99
N PHE A 19 -21.40 9.40 21.74
CA PHE A 19 -22.48 10.33 21.42
C PHE A 19 -23.85 9.80 21.85
N VAL A 20 -24.06 8.49 21.77
CA VAL A 20 -25.27 7.84 22.28
C VAL A 20 -25.31 7.85 23.81
N ILE A 21 -24.20 7.48 24.47
CA ILE A 21 -24.12 7.44 25.94
C ILE A 21 -24.30 8.84 26.54
N SER A 22 -23.65 9.84 25.97
CA SER A 22 -23.77 11.25 26.37
C SER A 22 -25.15 11.86 26.06
N LYS A 23 -26.03 11.11 25.37
CA LYS A 23 -27.35 11.56 24.90
C LYS A 23 -27.29 12.73 23.90
N ALA A 24 -26.12 12.96 23.30
CA ALA A 24 -25.97 13.90 22.19
C ALA A 24 -26.69 13.39 20.92
N LEU A 25 -26.74 12.07 20.74
CA LEU A 25 -27.50 11.42 19.67
C LEU A 25 -28.64 10.55 20.24
N PRO A 26 -29.84 10.58 19.61
CA PRO A 26 -30.94 9.70 19.98
C PRO A 26 -30.63 8.25 19.57
N VAL A 27 -31.12 7.31 20.38
CA VAL A 27 -31.07 5.88 20.04
C VAL A 27 -32.21 5.56 19.07
N GLY A 28 -31.86 5.13 17.86
CA GLY A 28 -32.82 4.75 16.81
C GLY A 28 -33.11 5.84 15.78
N GLY A 29 -33.89 5.51 14.75
CA GLY A 29 -34.32 6.46 13.71
C GLY A 29 -33.45 6.55 12.44
N GLY A 30 -32.59 5.56 12.19
CA GLY A 30 -31.78 5.49 10.95
C GLY A 30 -30.76 6.64 10.82
N LEU A 31 -30.36 7.26 11.94
CA LEU A 31 -29.42 8.38 11.90
C LEU A 31 -28.04 7.96 11.39
N ALA A 32 -27.57 6.77 11.76
CA ALA A 32 -26.32 6.21 11.25
C ALA A 32 -26.34 6.11 9.71
N ASP A 33 -27.45 5.64 9.14
CA ASP A 33 -27.62 5.56 7.68
C ASP A 33 -27.53 6.95 7.04
N LYS A 34 -28.17 7.96 7.65
CA LYS A 34 -28.10 9.37 7.18
C LYS A 34 -26.70 9.95 7.27
N ILE A 35 -25.96 9.68 8.34
CA ILE A 35 -24.56 10.10 8.49
C ILE A 35 -23.73 9.51 7.37
N LEU A 36 -23.87 8.21 7.11
CA LEU A 36 -23.16 7.52 6.03
C LEU A 36 -23.52 8.07 4.64
N GLU A 37 -24.80 8.38 4.39
CA GLU A 37 -25.26 9.01 3.15
C GLU A 37 -24.66 10.40 2.94
N GLU A 38 -24.65 11.23 3.98
CA GLU A 38 -24.05 12.57 3.95
C GLU A 38 -22.53 12.51 3.78
N MET A 39 -21.84 11.60 4.46
CA MET A 39 -20.40 11.37 4.23
C MET A 39 -20.12 11.00 2.77
N LYS A 40 -20.90 10.09 2.17
CA LYS A 40 -20.77 9.74 0.75
C LYS A 40 -21.01 10.94 -0.15
N ARG A 41 -21.98 11.80 0.16
CA ARG A 41 -22.25 13.05 -0.57
C ARG A 41 -21.06 13.99 -0.50
N LEU A 42 -20.53 14.24 0.71
CA LEU A 42 -19.36 15.11 0.93
C LEU A 42 -18.10 14.56 0.26
N CYS A 43 -17.88 13.23 0.27
CA CYS A 43 -16.78 12.61 -0.47
C CYS A 43 -16.88 12.86 -1.99
N ARG A 44 -18.09 12.82 -2.57
CA ARG A 44 -18.29 13.17 -3.99
C ARG A 44 -18.01 14.64 -4.26
N GLU A 45 -18.43 15.53 -3.36
CA GLU A 45 -18.20 16.98 -3.46
C GLU A 45 -16.70 17.32 -3.33
N LEU A 46 -15.96 16.62 -2.45
CA LEU A 46 -14.55 16.85 -2.21
C LEU A 46 -13.65 16.25 -3.31
N ARG A 47 -14.07 15.16 -3.95
CA ARG A 47 -13.28 14.38 -4.92
C ARG A 47 -12.55 15.22 -5.98
N PRO A 48 -13.15 16.23 -6.64
CA PRO A 48 -12.46 17.03 -7.65
C PRO A 48 -11.24 17.79 -7.11
N ASN A 49 -11.22 18.09 -5.82
CA ASN A 49 -10.14 18.82 -5.16
C ASN A 49 -9.18 17.89 -4.37
N ALA A 50 -9.43 16.58 -4.33
CA ALA A 50 -8.69 15.67 -3.47
C ALA A 50 -7.18 15.66 -3.77
N VAL A 51 -6.81 15.62 -5.05
CA VAL A 51 -5.40 15.68 -5.49
C VAL A 51 -4.78 17.03 -5.09
N SER A 52 -5.42 18.14 -5.42
CA SER A 52 -4.93 19.49 -5.08
C SER A 52 -4.75 19.72 -3.57
N LEU A 53 -5.60 19.11 -2.74
CA LEU A 53 -5.49 19.20 -1.28
C LEU A 53 -4.26 18.45 -0.74
N VAL A 54 -3.91 17.31 -1.35
CA VAL A 54 -2.69 16.57 -1.02
C VAL A 54 -1.47 17.31 -1.57
N ASP A 55 -1.55 17.85 -2.78
CA ASP A 55 -0.47 18.62 -3.42
C ASP A 55 -0.15 19.92 -2.67
N ALA A 56 -1.10 20.48 -1.91
CA ALA A 56 -0.89 21.70 -1.12
C ALA A 56 0.23 21.56 -0.07
N TRP A 57 0.57 20.34 0.33
CA TRP A 57 1.69 20.06 1.24
C TRP A 57 3.06 20.19 0.57
N GLN A 58 3.11 20.19 -0.76
CA GLN A 58 4.31 20.39 -1.56
C GLN A 58 5.46 19.43 -1.18
N PHE A 59 5.13 18.17 -0.91
CA PHE A 59 6.15 17.15 -0.65
C PHE A 59 6.89 16.81 -1.95
N PRO A 60 8.23 16.98 -2.00
CA PRO A 60 8.99 16.60 -3.17
C PRO A 60 9.14 15.07 -3.27
N ASP A 61 9.25 14.55 -4.49
CA ASP A 61 9.31 13.10 -4.77
C ASP A 61 10.43 12.38 -3.99
N TYR A 62 11.57 13.03 -3.74
CA TYR A 62 12.67 12.44 -2.97
C TYR A 62 12.32 12.25 -1.49
N LEU A 63 11.46 13.11 -0.93
CA LEU A 63 11.00 13.02 0.45
C LEU A 63 9.86 12.01 0.57
N LEU A 64 8.95 12.00 -0.41
CA LEU A 64 7.84 11.05 -0.47
C LEU A 64 8.34 9.62 -0.73
N ASN A 65 9.42 9.47 -1.50
CA ASN A 65 10.13 8.23 -1.81
C ASN A 65 9.17 7.07 -2.18
N SER A 66 8.19 7.36 -3.04
CA SER A 66 7.14 6.41 -3.41
C SER A 66 6.98 6.37 -4.93
N ALA A 67 7.19 5.19 -5.52
CA ALA A 67 6.95 4.99 -6.95
C ALA A 67 5.46 5.17 -7.32
N LEU A 68 4.54 4.80 -6.43
CA LEU A 68 3.09 4.98 -6.60
C LEU A 68 2.65 6.44 -6.44
N GLY A 69 3.35 7.19 -5.59
CA GLY A 69 3.02 8.57 -5.22
C GLY A 69 3.70 9.63 -6.08
N ARG A 70 4.33 9.27 -7.21
CA ARG A 70 5.06 10.22 -8.04
C ARG A 70 4.18 11.36 -8.54
N TYR A 71 4.72 12.58 -8.44
CA TYR A 71 4.04 13.80 -8.89
C TYR A 71 3.69 13.81 -10.39
N ASP A 72 4.55 13.23 -11.25
CA ASP A 72 4.36 13.25 -12.70
C ASP A 72 3.40 12.18 -13.25
N GLY A 73 2.81 11.36 -12.37
CA GLY A 73 1.85 10.34 -12.73
C GLY A 73 2.41 9.15 -13.54
N ARG A 74 3.72 9.08 -13.80
CA ARG A 74 4.37 7.96 -14.50
C ARG A 74 4.63 6.79 -13.55
N VAL A 75 3.55 6.26 -13.00
CA VAL A 75 3.56 5.27 -11.91
C VAL A 75 4.13 3.94 -12.39
N TYR A 76 3.73 3.45 -13.57
CA TYR A 76 4.11 2.12 -14.03
C TYR A 76 5.58 2.03 -14.41
N GLU A 77 6.11 3.05 -15.06
CA GLU A 77 7.53 3.15 -15.40
C GLU A 77 8.38 3.19 -14.13
N ALA A 78 7.98 4.01 -13.16
CA ALA A 78 8.70 4.11 -11.90
C ALA A 78 8.65 2.83 -11.06
N LEU A 79 7.51 2.13 -11.04
CA LEU A 79 7.41 0.82 -10.41
C LEU A 79 8.34 -0.20 -11.08
N MET A 80 8.33 -0.25 -12.41
CA MET A 80 9.17 -1.18 -13.16
C MET A 80 10.66 -0.89 -12.91
N ASP A 81 11.05 0.38 -12.93
CA ASP A 81 12.42 0.78 -12.66
C ASP A 81 12.80 0.46 -11.21
N SER A 82 11.94 0.74 -10.23
CA SER A 82 12.19 0.38 -8.83
C SER A 82 12.41 -1.12 -8.64
N VAL A 83 11.61 -1.97 -9.29
CA VAL A 83 11.74 -3.42 -9.18
C VAL A 83 13.02 -3.89 -9.88
N ARG A 84 13.37 -3.33 -11.04
CA ARG A 84 14.61 -3.70 -11.77
C ARG A 84 15.88 -3.38 -11.00
N HIS A 85 15.88 -2.31 -10.21
CA HIS A 85 17.04 -1.91 -9.41
C HIS A 85 17.12 -2.61 -8.05
N GLU A 86 16.14 -3.45 -7.70
CA GLU A 86 16.17 -4.20 -6.46
C GLU A 86 17.31 -5.24 -6.50
N PRO A 87 18.18 -5.32 -5.47
CA PRO A 87 19.33 -6.24 -5.46
C PRO A 87 18.96 -7.70 -5.73
N ASN A 88 17.78 -8.13 -5.29
CA ASN A 88 17.29 -9.50 -5.48
C ASN A 88 17.01 -9.86 -6.95
N ASN A 89 16.91 -8.87 -7.84
CA ASN A 89 16.63 -9.05 -9.26
C ASN A 89 17.90 -8.94 -10.13
N THR A 90 19.08 -8.94 -9.52
CA THR A 90 20.36 -8.87 -10.24
C THR A 90 20.66 -10.15 -11.05
N SER A 91 20.14 -11.30 -10.60
CA SER A 91 20.30 -12.58 -11.30
C SER A 91 18.94 -13.25 -11.54
N ASP A 92 18.81 -13.95 -12.67
CA ASP A 92 17.60 -14.70 -13.02
C ASP A 92 17.30 -15.83 -12.02
N VAL A 93 18.34 -16.40 -11.42
CA VAL A 93 18.25 -17.42 -10.39
C VAL A 93 19.03 -16.94 -9.17
N HIS A 94 18.33 -16.82 -8.05
CA HIS A 94 18.93 -16.42 -6.78
C HIS A 94 19.80 -17.55 -6.19
N GLU A 95 20.87 -17.21 -5.47
CA GLU A 95 21.85 -18.17 -4.91
C GLU A 95 21.19 -19.24 -4.01
N SER A 96 20.11 -18.87 -3.30
CA SER A 96 19.33 -19.79 -2.46
C SER A 96 18.80 -21.01 -3.22
N TYR A 97 18.60 -20.91 -4.54
CA TYR A 97 18.24 -22.06 -5.36
C TYR A 97 19.33 -23.13 -5.33
N TYR A 98 20.57 -22.73 -5.62
CA TYR A 98 21.72 -23.64 -5.66
C TYR A 98 22.09 -24.15 -4.27
N ARG A 99 21.96 -23.32 -3.24
CA ARG A 99 22.27 -23.70 -1.88
C ARG A 99 21.27 -24.69 -1.29
N SER A 100 19.98 -24.55 -1.61
CA SER A 100 18.92 -25.26 -0.90
C SER A 100 17.79 -25.79 -1.78
N LEU A 101 17.12 -24.93 -2.57
CA LEU A 101 15.87 -25.31 -3.24
C LEU A 101 16.05 -26.44 -4.25
N GLN A 102 17.19 -26.47 -4.96
CA GLN A 102 17.43 -27.48 -5.97
C GLN A 102 17.40 -28.91 -5.43
N TYR A 103 17.80 -29.13 -4.17
CA TYR A 103 17.84 -30.45 -3.56
C TYR A 103 16.49 -30.89 -2.99
N ILE A 104 15.56 -29.95 -2.83
CA ILE A 104 14.17 -30.23 -2.44
C ILE A 104 13.37 -30.58 -3.69
N LEU A 105 13.52 -29.78 -4.75
CA LEU A 105 12.84 -29.99 -6.02
C LEU A 105 13.40 -31.19 -6.79
N HIS A 106 14.70 -31.46 -6.67
CA HIS A 106 15.43 -32.53 -7.35
C HIS A 106 16.33 -33.30 -6.38
N PRO A 107 15.76 -34.23 -5.58
CA PRO A 107 16.49 -34.97 -4.56
C PRO A 107 17.69 -35.78 -5.08
N GLU A 108 17.64 -36.22 -6.33
CA GLU A 108 18.70 -36.94 -7.03
C GLU A 108 20.02 -36.16 -7.08
N ARG A 109 19.97 -34.83 -7.06
CA ARG A 109 21.16 -33.96 -7.08
C ARG A 109 21.96 -34.01 -5.77
N LYS A 110 21.36 -34.44 -4.65
CA LYS A 110 22.09 -34.58 -3.38
C LYS A 110 23.19 -35.63 -3.47
N GLN A 111 23.00 -36.67 -4.29
CA GLN A 111 23.98 -37.75 -4.45
C GLN A 111 25.20 -37.32 -5.27
N GLN A 112 25.05 -36.31 -6.14
CA GLN A 112 26.12 -35.81 -7.01
C GLN A 112 27.06 -34.80 -6.33
N GLN A 113 26.64 -34.17 -5.22
CA GLN A 113 27.49 -33.24 -4.45
C GLN A 113 28.75 -33.88 -3.86
N GLY A 114 28.72 -35.18 -3.53
CA GLY A 114 29.88 -35.90 -2.99
C GLY A 114 31.00 -36.17 -4.01
N ALA A 115 30.75 -35.97 -5.30
CA ALA A 115 31.68 -36.26 -6.39
C ALA A 115 32.51 -35.04 -6.86
N GLY A 116 32.50 -33.93 -6.11
CA GLY A 116 33.33 -32.75 -6.41
C GLY A 116 32.81 -31.97 -7.62
N MET A 117 31.63 -31.33 -7.48
CA MET A 117 31.20 -30.33 -8.45
C MET A 117 31.75 -28.97 -8.03
N PRO A 118 32.59 -28.29 -8.83
CA PRO A 118 33.03 -26.95 -8.48
C PRO A 118 31.80 -26.05 -8.52
N LEU A 119 31.53 -25.36 -7.39
CA LEU A 119 30.62 -24.23 -7.37
C LEU A 119 31.15 -23.25 -8.43
N ARG A 120 30.49 -23.22 -9.59
CA ARG A 120 30.92 -22.38 -10.71
C ARG A 120 30.89 -20.93 -10.25
N SER A 121 32.07 -20.40 -9.94
CA SER A 121 32.37 -18.98 -9.88
C SER A 121 32.31 -18.40 -11.29
N ARG A 122 31.10 -18.18 -11.81
CA ARG A 122 30.89 -17.30 -12.97
C ARG A 122 29.51 -16.65 -12.86
N LEU A 123 29.48 -15.53 -12.16
CA LEU A 123 28.94 -14.27 -12.65
C LEU A 123 29.90 -13.17 -12.17
#